data_AF-A0A7Y7H4F3-F1
#
_entry.id   AF-A0A7Y7H4F3-F1
#
_cell.length_a   1.000
_cell.length_b   1.000
_cell.length_c   1.000
_cell.angle_alpha   90.00
_cell.angle_beta   90.00
_cell.angle_gamma   90.00
#
_symmetry.space_group_name_H-M   'P 1'
#
loop_
_entity.id
_entity.type
_entity.pdbx_description
1 polymer ?
#
loop_
_entity_poly.entity_id
_entity_poly.type
_entity_poly.pdbx_seq_one_letter_code
_entity_poly.pdbx_strand_id
1 'polypeptide(L)'
;MLRSHNQQYVELDFFTSFLNHAINGNQAYFRIVEPIILDAASLARHEKNIADIDRTGLNIKLFLFDWGSTNLQPINADNLNDNLPLILNIINDHRNTVMA
;
A
#
# COMPACT_ATOMS: atom_id res chain seq x y z
N MET A 1 -5.91 -5.10 -23.72
CA MET A 1 -5.63 -5.34 -22.29
C MET A 1 -4.23 -4.92 -21.82
N LEU A 2 -3.30 -4.52 -22.72
CA LEU A 2 -1.95 -4.03 -22.35
C LEU A 2 -1.90 -2.69 -21.59
N ARG A 3 -2.92 -1.81 -21.71
CA ARG A 3 -2.92 -0.49 -21.05
C ARG A 3 -3.16 -0.57 -19.53
N SER A 4 -3.92 -1.57 -19.08
CA SER A 4 -4.32 -1.69 -17.66
C SER A 4 -3.16 -2.11 -16.76
N HIS A 5 -2.30 -3.03 -17.21
CA HIS A 5 -1.08 -3.38 -16.47
C HIS A 5 -0.16 -2.18 -16.33
N ASN A 6 0.04 -1.42 -17.41
CA ASN A 6 0.97 -0.29 -17.42
C ASN A 6 0.52 0.83 -16.45
N GLN A 7 -0.78 1.07 -16.32
CA GLN A 7 -1.29 2.11 -15.41
C GLN A 7 -1.17 1.70 -13.93
N GLN A 8 -1.42 0.43 -13.61
CA GLN A 8 -1.26 -0.07 -12.24
C GLN A 8 0.21 -0.03 -11.78
N TYR A 9 1.15 -0.36 -12.67
CA TYR A 9 2.58 -0.23 -12.38
C TYR A 9 3.00 1.23 -12.14
N VAL A 10 2.49 2.17 -12.95
CA VAL A 10 2.77 3.60 -12.78
C VAL A 10 2.23 4.12 -11.45
N GLU A 11 0.99 3.78 -11.07
CA GLU A 11 0.44 4.17 -9.77
C GLU A 11 1.24 3.58 -8.60
N LEU A 12 1.67 2.32 -8.73
CA LEU A 12 2.51 1.65 -7.73
C LEU A 12 3.90 2.27 -7.62
N ASP A 13 4.51 2.69 -8.74
CA ASP A 13 5.78 3.41 -8.76
C ASP A 13 5.67 4.78 -8.08
N PHE A 14 4.61 5.54 -8.37
CA PHE A 14 4.35 6.81 -7.67
C PHE A 14 4.15 6.61 -6.17
N PHE A 15 3.33 5.63 -5.79
CA PHE A 15 3.12 5.28 -4.39
C PHE A 15 4.43 4.88 -3.70
N THR A 16 5.27 4.08 -4.37
CA THR A 16 6.59 3.67 -3.86
C THR A 16 7.51 4.87 -3.66
N SER A 17 7.49 5.86 -4.56
CA SER A 17 8.25 7.10 -4.39
C SER A 17 7.79 7.86 -3.14
N PHE A 18 6.48 8.02 -2.95
CA PHE A 18 5.93 8.68 -1.75
C PHE A 18 6.25 7.91 -0.47
N LEU A 19 6.16 6.58 -0.50
CA LEU A 19 6.51 5.72 0.62
C LEU A 19 7.98 5.87 1.01
N ASN A 20 8.90 5.91 0.04
CA ASN A 20 10.31 6.15 0.32
C ASN A 20 10.56 7.51 0.99
N HIS A 21 9.87 8.56 0.54
CA HIS A 21 9.96 9.87 1.22
C HIS A 21 9.37 9.84 2.63
N ALA A 22 8.28 9.10 2.85
CA ALA A 22 7.70 8.91 4.18
C ALA A 22 8.65 8.14 5.12
N ILE A 23 9.27 7.06 4.64
CA ILE A 23 10.30 6.30 5.38
C ILE A 23 11.48 7.19 5.78
N ASN A 24 11.87 8.12 4.91
CA ASN A 24 12.92 9.10 5.19
C ASN A 24 12.49 10.23 6.16
N GLY A 25 11.32 10.12 6.77
CA GLY A 25 10.81 11.06 7.78
C GLY A 25 10.06 12.27 7.23
N ASN A 26 9.74 12.30 5.92
CA ASN A 26 8.99 13.42 5.36
C ASN A 26 7.48 13.30 5.66
N GLN A 27 7.03 14.14 6.60
CA GLN A 27 5.66 14.18 7.11
C GLN A 27 4.60 14.49 6.04
N ALA A 28 4.93 15.27 5.02
CA ALA A 28 3.97 15.57 3.96
C ALA A 28 3.63 14.32 3.15
N TYR A 29 4.64 13.49 2.85
CA TYR A 29 4.43 12.22 2.16
C TYR A 29 3.82 11.16 3.07
N PHE A 30 4.18 11.15 4.36
CA PHE A 30 3.54 10.27 5.34
C PHE A 30 2.00 10.43 5.33
N ARG A 31 1.52 11.69 5.41
CA ARG A 31 0.08 11.99 5.38
C ARG A 31 -0.62 11.59 4.07
N ILE A 32 0.14 11.40 2.98
CA ILE A 32 -0.39 10.93 1.70
C ILE A 32 -0.51 9.40 1.70
N VAL A 33 0.51 8.68 2.18
CA VAL A 33 0.54 7.22 2.15
C VAL A 33 -0.26 6.58 3.29
N GLU A 34 -0.34 7.25 4.44
CA GLU A 34 -1.01 6.77 5.65
C GLU A 34 -2.45 6.30 5.41
N PRO A 35 -3.37 7.13 4.88
CA PRO A 35 -4.76 6.71 4.68
C PRO A 35 -4.88 5.54 3.69
N ILE A 36 -3.96 5.41 2.74
CA ILE A 36 -3.94 4.30 1.77
C ILE A 36 -3.58 3.00 2.49
N ILE A 37 -2.52 3.01 3.29
CA ILE A 37 -2.05 1.82 4.01
C ILE A 37 -3.05 1.41 5.09
N LEU A 38 -3.61 2.37 5.84
CA LEU A 38 -4.58 2.09 6.90
C LEU A 38 -5.88 1.51 6.34
N ASP A 39 -6.38 1.99 5.19
CA ASP A 39 -7.54 1.38 4.55
C ASP A 39 -7.24 -0.07 4.10
N ALA A 40 -6.06 -0.33 3.52
CA ALA A 40 -5.64 -1.69 3.16
C ALA A 40 -5.54 -2.60 4.40
N ALA A 41 -5.03 -2.08 5.52
CA ALA A 41 -4.95 -2.82 6.77
C ALA A 41 -6.33 -3.09 7.38
N SER A 42 -7.27 -2.14 7.31
CA SER A 42 -8.65 -2.35 7.73
C SER A 42 -9.39 -3.38 6.87
N LEU A 43 -9.09 -3.46 5.56
CA LEU A 43 -9.58 -4.57 4.72
C LEU A 43 -9.01 -5.91 5.20
N ALA A 44 -7.69 -5.98 5.46
CA ALA A 44 -7.01 -7.19 5.92
C ALA A 44 -7.54 -7.71 7.27
N ARG A 45 -8.03 -6.81 8.14
CA ARG A 45 -8.69 -7.12 9.41
C ARG A 45 -10.19 -7.37 9.30
N HIS A 46 -10.79 -7.24 8.11
CA HIS A 46 -12.24 -7.32 7.90
C HIS A 46 -13.04 -6.27 8.70
N GLU A 47 -12.41 -5.12 9.00
CA GLU A 47 -13.07 -3.97 9.66
C GLU A 47 -13.84 -3.10 8.68
N LYS A 48 -13.43 -3.11 7.41
CA LYS A 48 -14.08 -2.41 6.29
C LYS A 48 -14.30 -3.38 5.14
N ASN A 49 -15.34 -3.14 4.35
CA ASN A 49 -15.50 -3.80 3.06
C ASN A 49 -14.90 -2.96 1.93
N ILE A 50 -14.65 -3.60 0.79
CA ILE A 50 -14.19 -2.91 -0.44
C ILE A 50 -15.19 -1.84 -0.91
N ALA A 51 -16.47 -1.96 -0.57
CA ALA A 51 -17.47 -0.94 -0.88
C ALA A 51 -17.33 0.34 -0.03
N ASP A 52 -16.69 0.23 1.15
CA ASP A 52 -16.66 1.27 2.18
C ASP A 52 -15.33 2.04 2.23
N ILE A 53 -14.33 1.60 1.45
CA ILE A 53 -13.01 2.26 1.38
C ILE A 53 -13.03 3.46 0.44
N ASP A 54 -12.21 4.46 0.78
CA ASP A 54 -12.06 5.64 -0.06
C ASP A 54 -11.49 5.25 -1.44
N ARG A 55 -11.98 5.87 -2.52
CA ARG A 55 -11.56 5.52 -3.89
C ARG A 55 -10.17 6.03 -4.26
N THR A 56 -9.62 6.97 -3.50
CA THR A 56 -8.26 7.47 -3.72
C THR A 56 -7.26 6.36 -3.46
N GLY A 57 -6.43 6.07 -4.46
CA GLY A 57 -5.44 4.99 -4.37
C GLY A 57 -6.07 3.60 -4.26
N LEU A 58 -7.32 3.40 -4.71
CA LEU A 58 -8.02 2.11 -4.62
C LEU A 58 -7.19 0.94 -5.18
N ASN A 59 -6.55 1.13 -6.33
CA ASN A 59 -5.70 0.10 -6.94
C ASN A 59 -4.54 -0.32 -6.03
N ILE A 60 -3.96 0.64 -5.29
CA ILE A 60 -2.89 0.40 -4.33
C ILE A 60 -3.43 -0.31 -3.09
N LYS A 61 -4.60 0.10 -2.59
CA LYS A 61 -5.25 -0.56 -1.44
C LYS A 61 -5.53 -2.02 -1.73
N LEU A 62 -6.12 -2.31 -2.89
CA LEU A 62 -6.40 -3.67 -3.34
C LEU A 62 -5.12 -4.46 -3.56
N PHE A 63 -4.11 -3.86 -4.22
CA PHE A 63 -2.81 -4.49 -4.38
C PHE A 63 -2.17 -4.92 -3.05
N LEU A 64 -2.14 -4.00 -2.07
CA LEU A 64 -1.57 -4.25 -0.76
C LEU A 64 -2.37 -5.32 0.01
N PHE A 65 -3.70 -5.30 -0.09
CA PHE A 65 -4.56 -6.31 0.49
C PHE A 65 -4.29 -7.70 -0.13
N ASP A 66 -4.30 -7.81 -1.45
CA ASP A 66 -4.15 -9.08 -2.17
C ASP A 66 -2.78 -9.75 -1.91
N TRP A 67 -1.71 -8.95 -1.83
CA TRP A 67 -0.33 -9.46 -1.68
C TRP A 67 0.22 -9.43 -0.25
N GLY A 68 -0.38 -8.62 0.61
CA GLY A 68 0.16 -8.28 1.92
C GLY A 68 -0.78 -8.53 3.09
N SER A 69 -2.00 -9.06 2.88
CA SER A 69 -3.04 -9.12 3.93
C SER A 69 -2.53 -9.61 5.28
N THR A 70 -1.79 -10.73 5.34
CA THR A 70 -1.28 -11.28 6.62
C THR A 70 -0.32 -10.31 7.32
N ASN A 71 0.54 -9.64 6.56
CA ASN A 71 1.49 -8.65 7.09
C ASN A 71 0.81 -7.33 7.48
N LEU A 72 -0.32 -7.00 6.85
CA LEU A 72 -1.09 -5.78 7.12
C LEU A 72 -1.99 -5.89 8.35
N GLN A 73 -2.44 -7.08 8.74
CA GLN A 73 -3.31 -7.27 9.90
C GLN A 73 -2.84 -6.56 11.18
N PRO A 74 -1.56 -6.67 11.60
CA PRO A 74 -1.10 -6.00 12.82
C PRO A 74 -0.91 -4.49 12.67
N ILE A 75 -1.01 -3.91 11.47
CA ILE A 75 -0.70 -2.49 11.22
C ILE A 75 -1.89 -1.60 11.56
N ASN A 76 -1.68 -0.60 12.41
CA ASN A 76 -2.65 0.42 12.78
C ASN A 76 -1.99 1.81 12.81
N ALA A 77 -2.76 2.87 13.12
CA ALA A 77 -2.24 4.23 13.12
C ALA A 77 -1.05 4.43 14.09
N ASP A 78 -1.05 3.72 15.22
CA ASP A 78 -0.05 3.89 16.28
C ASP A 78 1.32 3.29 15.90
N ASN A 79 1.32 2.24 15.07
CA ASN A 79 2.54 1.53 14.68
C ASN A 79 2.89 1.68 13.20
N LEU A 80 2.11 2.43 12.41
CA LEU A 80 2.28 2.53 10.97
C LEU A 80 3.67 3.05 10.58
N ASN A 81 4.15 4.09 11.26
CA ASN A 81 5.43 4.72 10.96
C ASN A 81 6.60 3.72 11.02
N ASP A 82 6.58 2.83 12.02
CA ASP A 82 7.61 1.81 12.21
C ASP A 82 7.48 0.66 11.20
N ASN A 83 6.29 0.49 10.62
CA ASN A 83 5.96 -0.57 9.67
C ASN A 83 6.01 -0.12 8.20
N LEU A 84 6.33 1.14 7.90
CA LEU A 84 6.49 1.59 6.50
C LEU A 84 7.51 0.76 5.69
N PRO A 85 8.66 0.33 6.26
CA PRO A 85 9.58 -0.55 5.54
C PRO A 85 8.98 -1.91 5.18
N LEU A 86 8.06 -2.45 6.00
CA LEU A 86 7.35 -3.69 5.70
C LEU A 86 6.45 -3.54 4.47
N ILE A 87 5.79 -2.39 4.32
CA ILE A 87 4.98 -2.08 3.13
C ILE A 87 5.84 -2.05 1.87
N LEU A 88 7.04 -1.46 1.96
CA LEU A 88 7.98 -1.43 0.85
C LEU A 88 8.43 -2.85 0.46
N ASN A 89 8.66 -3.72 1.44
CA ASN A 89 9.03 -5.12 1.19
C ASN A 89 7.91 -5.88 0.46
N ILE A 90 6.64 -5.72 0.86
CA ILE A 90 5.49 -6.33 0.16
C ILE A 90 5.49 -5.94 -1.33
N ILE A 91 5.73 -4.66 -1.64
CA ILE A 91 5.79 -4.16 -3.01
C ILE A 91 6.96 -4.80 -3.78
N ASN A 92 8.13 -4.90 -3.16
CA ASN A 92 9.33 -5.46 -3.78
C ASN A 92 9.22 -6.97 -4.02
N ASP A 93 8.67 -7.72 -3.06
CA ASP A 93 8.47 -9.17 -3.16
C ASP A 93 7.55 -9.52 -4.34
N HIS A 94 6.48 -8.73 -4.51
CA HIS A 94 5.62 -8.86 -5.69
C HIS A 94 6.37 -8.59 -7.00
N ARG A 95 7.16 -7.51 -7.08
CA ARG A 95 7.94 -7.18 -8.28
C ARG A 95 8.90 -8.31 -8.66
N ASN A 96 9.58 -8.87 -7.67
CA ASN A 96 10.51 -9.98 -7.88
C ASN A 96 9.79 -11.26 -8.34
N THR A 97 8.57 -11.51 -7.85
CA THR A 97 7.76 -12.66 -8.24
C THR A 97 7.25 -12.55 -9.68
N VAL A 98 6.91 -11.34 -10.15
CA VAL A 98 6.40 -11.12 -11.52
C VAL A 98 7.52 -11.07 -12.56
N MET A 99 8.76 -10.79 -12.16
CA MET A 99 9.92 -10.75 -13.04
C MET A 99 10.67 -12.10 -13.17
N ALA A 100 10.30 -13.10 -12.37
CA ALA A 100 10.84 -14.46 -12.40
C ALA A 100 10.06 -15.36 -13.38
#